data_AF-A0A7V8BL68-F1
#
_entry.id   AF-A0A7V8BL68-F1
#
_cell.length_a   1.000
_cell.length_b   1.000
_cell.length_c   1.000
_cell.angle_alpha   90.00
_cell.angle_beta   90.00
_cell.angle_gamma   90.00
#
_symmetry.space_group_name_H-M   'P 1'
#
loop_
_entity.id
_entity.type
_entity.pdbx_description
1 polymer ?
#
loop_
_entity_poly.entity_id
_entity_poly.type
_entity_poly.pdbx_seq_one_letter_code
_entity_poly.pdbx_strand_id
1 'polypeptide(L)'
;MAGWLADAERQAARIAARRRFVHVKRCFMAAIERLDGRRGQWLKQQVRHTNEAVDLWLLRGAVFDALSLRGPTSAGTTLQAELQRALEGVMHGGVEDERALSMAM
;
A
#
# COMPACT_ATOMS: atom_id res chain seq x y z
N MET A 1 -2.48 -34.65 -11.91
CA MET A 1 -1.21 -33.88 -11.92
C MET A 1 -1.39 -32.37 -12.17
N ALA A 2 -2.51 -31.91 -12.75
CA ALA A 2 -2.76 -30.48 -13.00
C ALA A 2 -3.18 -29.64 -11.77
N GLY A 3 -3.77 -30.24 -10.73
CA GLY A 3 -4.26 -29.49 -9.56
C GLY A 3 -3.17 -28.83 -8.71
N TRP A 4 -2.00 -29.45 -8.60
CA TRP A 4 -0.90 -28.94 -7.76
C TRP A 4 -0.22 -27.69 -8.33
N LEU A 5 -0.19 -27.55 -9.67
CA LEU A 5 0.31 -26.35 -10.34
C LEU A 5 -0.61 -25.15 -10.05
N ALA A 6 -1.92 -25.33 -10.17
CA ALA A 6 -2.89 -24.27 -9.87
C ALA A 6 -2.86 -23.86 -8.38
N ASP A 7 -2.61 -24.78 -7.46
CA ASP A 7 -2.42 -24.46 -6.04
C ASP A 7 -1.12 -23.69 -5.79
N ALA A 8 -0.02 -24.05 -6.47
CA ALA A 8 1.25 -23.34 -6.39
C ALA A 8 1.13 -21.91 -6.93
N GLU A 9 0.44 -21.71 -8.05
CA GLU A 9 0.17 -20.39 -8.64
C GLU A 9 -0.69 -19.53 -7.71
N ARG A 10 -1.77 -20.08 -7.15
CA ARG A 10 -2.59 -19.37 -6.15
C ARG A 10 -1.78 -18.97 -4.92
N GLN A 11 -0.89 -19.85 -4.45
CA GLN A 11 -0.04 -19.54 -3.31
C GLN A 11 0.98 -18.46 -3.64
N ALA A 12 1.61 -18.51 -4.82
CA ALA A 12 2.53 -17.48 -5.30
C ALA A 12 1.84 -16.11 -5.41
N ALA A 13 0.64 -16.06 -5.99
CA ALA A 13 -0.17 -14.84 -6.09
C ALA A 13 -0.51 -14.25 -4.71
N ARG A 14 -0.89 -15.11 -3.74
CA ARG A 14 -1.14 -14.68 -2.35
C ARG A 14 0.12 -14.09 -1.69
N ILE A 15 1.28 -14.71 -1.88
CA ILE A 15 2.55 -14.20 -1.35
C ILE A 15 2.90 -12.86 -2.00
N ALA A 16 2.75 -12.73 -3.33
CA ALA A 16 2.99 -11.49 -4.06
C ALA A 16 2.07 -10.36 -3.56
N ALA A 17 0.77 -10.62 -3.44
CA ALA A 17 -0.20 -9.68 -2.89
C ALA A 17 0.16 -9.27 -1.45
N ARG A 18 0.56 -10.22 -0.60
CA ARG A 18 0.97 -9.92 0.78
C ARG A 18 2.23 -9.06 0.83
N ARG A 19 3.22 -9.32 -0.03
CA ARG A 19 4.44 -8.50 -0.14
C ARG A 19 4.12 -7.08 -0.57
N ARG A 20 3.26 -6.90 -1.58
CA ARG A 20 2.79 -5.58 -2.04
C ARG A 20 2.10 -4.83 -0.90
N PHE A 21 1.19 -5.49 -0.16
CA PHE A 21 0.55 -4.90 1.03
C PHE A 21 1.56 -4.45 2.10
N VAL A 22 2.51 -5.33 2.48
CA VAL A 22 3.51 -5.01 3.50
C VAL A 22 4.37 -3.82 3.07
N HIS A 23 4.74 -3.75 1.79
CA HIS A 23 5.47 -2.61 1.23
C HIS A 23 4.69 -1.30 1.41
N VAL A 24 3.44 -1.24 0.97
CA VAL A 24 2.60 -0.03 1.11
C VAL A 24 2.38 0.34 2.58
N LYS A 25 2.12 -0.63 3.44
CA LYS A 25 1.98 -0.39 4.88
C LYS A 25 3.22 0.28 5.48
N ARG A 26 4.42 -0.12 5.05
CA ARG A 26 5.69 0.51 5.47
C ARG A 26 5.81 1.94 4.95
N CYS A 27 5.43 2.21 3.71
CA CYS A 27 5.39 3.58 3.17
C CYS A 27 4.45 4.49 3.99
N PHE A 28 3.26 3.98 4.36
CA PHE A 28 2.34 4.70 5.24
C PHE A 28 2.96 4.98 6.61
N MET A 29 3.58 3.97 7.24
CA MET A 29 4.24 4.16 8.53
C MET A 29 5.36 5.21 8.49
N ALA A 30 6.18 5.21 7.43
CA ALA A 30 7.23 6.20 7.25
C ALA A 30 6.67 7.61 7.04
N ALA A 31 5.60 7.75 6.23
CA ALA A 31 4.97 9.04 5.97
C ALA A 31 4.36 9.65 7.24
N ILE A 32 3.68 8.83 8.06
CA ILE A 32 3.01 9.29 9.28
C ILE A 32 3.95 9.42 10.48
N GLU A 33 5.15 8.85 10.44
CA GLU A 33 6.10 8.88 11.57
C GLU A 33 6.41 10.31 12.01
N ARG A 34 6.53 11.22 11.03
CA ARG A 34 6.81 12.64 11.20
C ARG A 34 5.58 13.49 11.53
N LEU A 35 4.41 12.88 11.69
CA LEU A 35 3.19 13.57 12.10
C LEU A 35 3.10 13.63 13.62
N ASP A 36 2.99 14.85 14.13
CA ASP A 36 2.85 15.14 15.55
C ASP A 36 1.39 15.44 15.93
N GLY A 37 1.15 15.56 17.24
CA GLY A 37 -0.16 15.88 17.79
C GLY A 37 -1.17 14.72 17.74
N ARG A 38 -2.39 15.02 18.20
CA ARG A 38 -3.46 14.02 18.37
C ARG A 38 -3.81 13.29 17.07
N ARG A 39 -3.85 14.03 15.95
CA ARG A 39 -4.15 13.49 14.63
C ARG A 39 -3.05 12.57 14.12
N GLY A 40 -1.78 12.93 14.31
CA GLY A 40 -0.64 12.08 13.95
C GLY A 40 -0.63 10.77 14.75
N GLN A 41 -0.90 10.83 16.06
CA GLN A 41 -0.98 9.64 16.90
C GLN A 41 -2.15 8.72 16.52
N TRP A 42 -3.31 9.30 16.22
CA TRP A 42 -4.46 8.52 15.72
C TRP A 42 -4.13 7.82 14.40
N LEU A 43 -3.54 8.53 13.42
CA LEU A 43 -3.12 7.93 12.14
C LEU A 43 -2.09 6.81 12.33
N LYS A 44 -1.11 6.98 13.23
CA LYS A 44 -0.14 5.95 13.59
C LYS A 44 -0.80 4.67 14.10
N GLN A 45 -1.84 4.79 14.94
CA GLN A 45 -2.60 3.64 15.42
C GLN A 45 -3.40 2.98 14.29
N GLN A 46 -4.16 3.76 13.51
CA GLN A 46 -4.99 3.23 12.42
C GLN A 46 -4.16 2.44 11.39
N VAL A 47 -3.04 3.01 10.95
CA VAL A 47 -2.13 2.34 10.01
C VAL A 47 -1.52 1.07 10.60
N ARG A 48 -1.16 1.06 11.90
CA ARG A 48 -0.65 -0.16 12.55
C ARG A 48 -1.69 -1.28 12.60
N HIS A 49 -2.94 -0.96 12.89
CA HIS A 49 -4.04 -1.94 13.01
C HIS A 49 -4.61 -2.41 11.67
N THR A 50 -4.30 -1.71 10.58
CA THR A 50 -4.74 -2.08 9.23
C THR A 50 -4.17 -3.44 8.80
N ASN A 51 -5.03 -4.35 8.33
CA ASN A 51 -4.62 -5.68 7.85
C ASN A 51 -4.88 -5.90 6.37
N GLU A 52 -5.74 -5.08 5.76
CA GLU A 52 -6.08 -5.18 4.34
C GLU A 52 -5.68 -3.92 3.57
N ALA A 53 -5.45 -4.10 2.26
CA ALA A 53 -5.08 -3.01 1.37
C ALA A 53 -6.20 -1.95 1.26
N VAL A 54 -7.46 -2.38 1.34
CA VAL A 54 -8.63 -1.50 1.27
C VAL A 54 -8.65 -0.49 2.41
N ASP A 55 -8.27 -0.89 3.63
CA ASP A 55 -8.26 0.03 4.77
C ASP A 55 -7.17 1.10 4.59
N LEU A 56 -6.00 0.74 4.04
CA LEU A 56 -4.95 1.72 3.70
C LEU A 56 -5.45 2.71 2.64
N TRP A 57 -6.21 2.25 1.66
CA TRP A 57 -6.82 3.11 0.65
C TRP A 57 -7.81 4.09 1.28
N LEU A 58 -8.64 3.65 2.22
CA LEU A 58 -9.56 4.53 2.96
C LEU A 58 -8.82 5.58 3.80
N LEU A 59 -7.67 5.21 4.39
CA LEU A 59 -6.85 6.13 5.18
C LEU A 59 -6.08 7.16 4.34
N ARG A 60 -5.94 6.96 3.02
CA ARG A 60 -5.12 7.82 2.15
C ARG A 60 -5.47 9.30 2.27
N GLY A 61 -6.77 9.64 2.32
CA GLY A 61 -7.23 11.02 2.37
C GLY A 61 -6.83 11.70 3.68
N ALA A 62 -7.00 10.98 4.80
CA ALA A 62 -6.65 11.49 6.11
C ALA A 62 -5.13 11.68 6.28
N VAL A 63 -4.33 10.79 5.69
CA VAL A 63 -2.86 10.88 5.66
C VAL A 63 -2.41 12.04 4.79
N PHE A 64 -2.93 12.17 3.56
CA PHE A 64 -2.58 13.26 2.65
C PHE A 64 -2.91 14.63 3.25
N ASP A 65 -4.11 14.79 3.79
CA ASP A 65 -4.49 16.04 4.44
C ASP A 65 -3.58 16.37 5.65
N ALA A 66 -3.20 15.36 6.44
CA ALA A 66 -2.25 15.56 7.54
C ALA A 66 -0.83 15.93 7.07
N LEU A 67 -0.38 15.40 5.93
CA LEU A 67 0.90 15.77 5.31
C LEU A 67 0.85 17.19 4.73
N SER A 68 -0.26 17.58 4.10
CA SER A 68 -0.45 18.91 3.52
C SER A 68 -0.51 20.02 4.57
N LEU A 69 -1.03 19.74 5.76
CA LEU A 69 -1.05 20.68 6.90
C LEU A 69 0.35 21.09 7.39
N ARG A 70 1.41 20.36 7.02
CA ARG A 70 2.81 20.75 7.32
C ARG A 70 3.37 21.80 6.34
N GLY A 71 2.57 22.24 5.37
CA GLY A 71 2.95 23.20 4.33
C GLY A 71 3.70 22.54 3.16
N PRO A 72 3.89 23.28 2.04
CA PRO A 72 4.53 22.79 0.82
C PRO A 72 6.05 22.68 1.03
N THR A 73 6.46 21.72 1.86
CA THR A 73 7.87 21.33 1.94
C THR A 73 8.14 20.29 0.85
N SER A 74 9.29 20.39 0.19
CA SER A 74 9.72 19.41 -0.83
C SER A 74 9.64 17.97 -0.31
N ALA A 75 9.96 17.74 0.96
CA ALA A 75 9.83 16.44 1.61
C ALA A 75 8.38 15.93 1.73
N GLY A 76 7.40 16.80 2.01
CA GLY A 76 5.99 16.41 2.10
C GLY A 76 5.42 16.01 0.74
N THR A 77 5.74 16.78 -0.30
CA THR A 77 5.34 16.48 -1.69
C THR A 77 5.95 15.18 -2.20
N THR A 78 7.24 14.94 -1.94
CA THR A 78 7.91 13.68 -2.32
C THR A 78 7.28 12.47 -1.63
N LEU A 79 7.03 12.55 -0.31
CA LEU A 79 6.38 11.46 0.44
C LEU A 79 4.97 11.17 -0.07
N GLN A 80 4.21 12.22 -0.42
CA GLN A 80 2.86 12.05 -0.99
C GLN A 80 2.91 11.35 -2.35
N ALA A 81 3.83 11.74 -3.24
CA ALA A 81 4.01 11.12 -4.55
C ALA A 81 4.50 9.66 -4.47
N GLU A 82 5.35 9.34 -3.49
CA GLU A 82 5.77 7.96 -3.21
C GLU A 82 4.60 7.11 -2.71
N LEU A 83 3.80 7.63 -1.78
CA LEU A 83 2.64 6.92 -1.23
C LEU A 83 1.59 6.64 -2.32
N GLN A 84 1.36 7.62 -3.20
CA GLN A 84 0.43 7.51 -4.31
C GLN A 84 0.84 6.37 -5.27
N ARG A 85 2.11 6.35 -5.70
CA ARG A 85 2.65 5.28 -6.55
C ARG A 85 2.56 3.91 -5.88
N ALA A 86 2.85 3.84 -4.59
CA ALA A 86 2.79 2.59 -3.83
C ALA A 86 1.35 2.04 -3.76
N LEU A 87 0.36 2.92 -3.53
CA LEU A 87 -1.07 2.56 -3.54
C LEU A 87 -1.52 2.06 -4.91
N GLU A 88 -1.13 2.75 -5.99
CA GLU A 88 -1.45 2.34 -7.36
C GLU A 88 -0.93 0.94 -7.68
N GLY A 89 0.31 0.62 -7.29
CA GLY A 89 0.89 -0.72 -7.48
C GLY A 89 0.20 -1.84 -6.70
N VAL A 90 -0.40 -1.55 -5.53
CA VAL A 90 -1.22 -2.54 -4.80
C VAL A 90 -2.57 -2.73 -5.47
N MET A 91 -3.21 -1.66 -5.94
CA MET A 91 -4.52 -1.74 -6.57
C MET A 91 -4.46 -2.38 -7.96
N HIS A 92 -3.38 -2.16 -8.72
CA HIS A 92 -3.21 -2.68 -10.08
C HIS A 92 -2.43 -3.99 -10.15
N GLY A 93 -1.71 -4.37 -9.09
CA GLY A 93 -0.91 -5.60 -9.05
C GLY A 93 -1.72 -6.91 -9.18
N GLY A 94 -3.06 -6.86 -9.19
CA GLY A 94 -3.89 -8.00 -9.57
C GLY A 94 -4.04 -8.19 -11.09
N VAL A 95 -3.93 -7.12 -11.87
CA VAL A 95 -4.18 -7.11 -13.34
C VAL A 95 -2.92 -7.48 -14.13
N GLU A 96 -1.74 -7.14 -13.61
CA GLU A 96 -0.46 -7.45 -14.27
C GLU A 96 -0.08 -8.93 -14.18
N ASP A 97 -0.39 -9.60 -13.05
CA ASP A 97 -0.16 -11.04 -12.87
C ASP A 97 -1.02 -11.85 -13.86
N GLU A 98 -2.26 -11.43 -14.15
CA GLU A 98 -3.16 -12.09 -15.11
C GLU A 98 -2.74 -11.89 -16.57
N ARG A 99 -2.21 -10.71 -16.92
CA ARG A 99 -1.65 -10.43 -18.25
C ARG A 99 -0.33 -11.16 -18.50
N ALA A 100 0.53 -11.26 -17.48
CA ALA A 100 1.78 -12.03 -17.57
C ALA A 100 1.50 -13.53 -17.75
N LEU A 101 0.47 -14.06 -17.07
CA LEU A 101 -0.01 -15.43 -17.27
C LEU A 101 -0.65 -15.63 -18.66
N SER A 102 -1.41 -14.66 -19.17
CA SER A 102 -2.04 -14.73 -20.49
C SER A 102 -1.06 -14.58 -21.67
N MET A 103 0.15 -14.06 -21.46
CA MET A 103 1.22 -13.98 -22.48
C MET A 103 2.16 -15.20 -22.48
N ALA A 104 2.12 -16.02 -21.42
CA ALA A 104 2.93 -17.22 -21.28
C ALA A 104 2.23 -18.51 -21.76
N MET A 105 0.97 -18.41 -22.19
CA MET A 105 0.16 -19.46 -22.82
C MET A 105 0.08 -19.27 -24.33
#